data_AF-A0A1S1RBL7-F1
#
_entry.id   AF-A0A1S1RBL7-F1
#
_cell.length_a   1.000
_cell.length_b   1.000
_cell.length_c   1.000
_cell.angle_alpha   90.00
_cell.angle_beta   90.00
_cell.angle_gamma   90.00
#
_symmetry.space_group_name_H-M   'P 1'
#
loop_
_entity.id
_entity.type
_entity.pdbx_description
1 polymer ?
#
loop_
_entity_poly.entity_id
_entity_poly.type
_entity_poly.pdbx_seq_one_letter_code
_entity_poly.pdbx_strand_id
1 'polypeptide(L)'
;MRGRVVLGLLASMVLGVVFSAVLVTSSQAFTGTPVTYQTHRVLPGETLWEIARGIDPDADTREVVGQLMALNGLPTAALLPGQQLRLP
;
A
#
# COMPACT_ATOMS: atom_id res chain seq x y z
N MET A 1 -11.11 -14.97 36.04
CA MET A 1 -10.61 -15.29 34.69
C MET A 1 -10.97 -14.20 33.68
N ARG A 2 -10.36 -12.99 33.73
CA ARG A 2 -10.65 -11.90 32.76
C ARG A 2 -9.47 -10.94 32.47
N GLY A 3 -8.25 -11.24 32.93
CA GLY A 3 -7.09 -10.33 32.78
C GLY A 3 -6.03 -10.77 31.77
N ARG A 4 -6.04 -12.04 31.34
CA ARG A 4 -4.95 -12.64 30.54
C ARG A 4 -5.15 -12.55 29.03
N VAL A 5 -6.37 -12.23 28.58
CA VAL A 5 -6.69 -12.14 27.14
C VAL A 5 -6.34 -10.75 26.59
N VAL A 6 -6.43 -9.70 27.42
CA VAL A 6 -6.17 -8.31 26.98
C VAL A 6 -4.69 -8.04 26.74
N LEU A 7 -3.79 -8.69 27.50
CA LEU A 7 -2.34 -8.57 27.28
C LEU A 7 -1.82 -9.36 26.06
N GLY A 8 -2.56 -10.35 25.56
CA GLY A 8 -2.19 -11.06 24.33
C GLY A 8 -2.43 -10.25 23.05
N LEU A 9 -3.45 -9.39 23.05
CA LEU A 9 -3.83 -8.57 21.89
C LEU A 9 -2.87 -7.40 21.65
N LEU A 10 -2.35 -6.78 22.71
CA LEU A 10 -1.37 -5.70 22.58
C LEU A 10 0.02 -6.17 22.12
N ALA A 11 0.38 -7.43 22.36
CA ALA A 11 1.65 -8.01 21.90
C ALA A 11 1.65 -8.36 20.40
N SER A 12 0.47 -8.59 19.80
CA SER A 12 0.34 -8.81 18.35
C SER A 12 0.46 -7.54 17.52
N MET A 13 0.23 -6.37 18.12
CA MET A 13 0.33 -5.06 17.49
C MET A 13 1.78 -4.57 17.35
N VAL A 14 2.74 -5.21 18.04
CA VAL A 14 4.16 -4.84 17.98
C VAL A 14 4.97 -5.79 17.08
N LEU A 15 4.52 -7.04 16.86
CA LEU A 15 5.26 -7.99 16.03
C LEU A 15 5.06 -7.81 14.52
N GLY A 16 4.04 -7.08 14.08
CA GLY A 16 3.91 -6.64 12.68
C GLY A 16 4.82 -5.46 12.30
N VAL A 17 5.50 -4.87 13.29
CA VAL A 17 6.34 -3.67 13.10
C VAL A 17 7.76 -4.02 12.62
N VAL A 18 8.17 -5.29 12.65
CA VAL A 18 9.56 -5.70 12.37
C VAL A 18 9.74 -6.49 11.07
N PHE A 19 8.68 -7.02 10.44
CA PHE A 19 8.82 -7.78 9.19
C PHE A 19 8.67 -6.92 7.90
N SER A 20 8.42 -5.62 8.03
CA SER A 20 8.26 -4.70 6.88
C SER A 20 9.57 -4.01 6.46
N ALA A 21 10.71 -4.49 6.96
CA ALA A 21 12.03 -3.92 6.65
C ALA A 21 12.89 -4.83 5.75
N VAL A 22 12.42 -6.04 5.42
CA VAL A 22 13.15 -6.98 4.57
C VAL A 22 12.27 -7.35 3.39
N LEU A 23 12.39 -6.57 2.30
CA LEU A 23 12.33 -7.05 0.92
C LEU A 23 12.75 -5.88 0.02
N VAL A 24 14.04 -5.55 0.14
CA VAL A 24 14.80 -4.87 -0.91
C VAL A 24 14.84 -5.84 -2.10
N THR A 25 13.86 -5.79 -2.97
CA THR A 25 13.87 -6.41 -4.30
C THR A 25 12.82 -5.62 -5.09
N SER A 26 13.18 -4.71 -5.99
CA SER A 26 13.82 -5.03 -7.27
C SER A 26 14.46 -3.77 -7.84
N SER A 27 15.76 -3.81 -8.13
CA SER A 27 16.41 -2.84 -9.01
C SER A 27 15.99 -3.13 -10.45
N GLN A 28 14.80 -2.69 -10.84
CA GLN A 28 14.44 -2.60 -12.25
C GLN A 28 15.20 -1.39 -12.81
N ALA A 29 16.25 -1.65 -13.59
CA ALA A 29 16.93 -0.62 -14.37
C ALA A 29 15.94 -0.13 -15.45
N PHE A 30 15.15 0.89 -15.12
CA PHE A 30 14.23 1.52 -16.05
C PHE A 30 15.00 2.64 -16.77
N THR A 31 15.26 2.46 -18.07
CA THR A 31 15.79 3.50 -18.97
C THR A 31 14.69 4.50 -19.38
N GLY A 32 13.82 4.86 -18.45
CA GLY A 32 12.74 5.83 -18.63
C GLY A 32 13.01 7.09 -17.82
N THR A 33 12.46 8.21 -18.26
CA THR A 33 12.37 9.47 -17.50
C THR A 33 12.14 9.21 -16.01
N PRO A 34 12.83 9.94 -15.11
CA PRO A 34 12.67 9.73 -13.67
C PRO A 34 11.20 9.92 -13.27
N VAL A 35 10.47 8.82 -13.09
CA VAL A 35 9.12 8.83 -12.55
C VAL A 35 9.26 9.22 -11.08
N THR A 36 8.72 10.39 -10.73
CA THR A 36 8.80 10.92 -9.38
C THR A 36 7.68 10.33 -8.57
N TYR A 37 7.98 9.31 -7.78
CA TYR A 37 6.97 8.71 -6.93
C TYR A 37 6.61 9.64 -5.76
N GLN A 38 5.32 9.86 -5.56
CA GLN A 38 4.79 10.55 -4.38
C GLN A 38 4.23 9.54 -3.38
N THR A 39 4.50 9.78 -2.10
CA THR A 39 3.83 9.04 -1.02
C THR A 39 2.49 9.69 -0.71
N HIS A 40 1.40 8.97 -0.96
CA HIS A 40 0.04 9.32 -0.57
C HIS A 40 -0.36 8.60 0.70
N ARG A 41 -1.12 9.27 1.57
CA ARG A 41 -1.71 8.65 2.76
C ARG A 41 -3.19 8.42 2.49
N VAL A 42 -3.60 7.16 2.50
CA VAL A 42 -4.98 6.75 2.29
C VAL A 42 -5.89 7.37 3.35
N LEU A 43 -6.93 8.04 2.92
CA LEU A 43 -7.95 8.62 3.79
C LEU A 43 -9.02 7.59 4.17
N PRO A 44 -9.74 7.78 5.28
CA PRO A 44 -10.86 6.91 5.63
C PRO A 44 -11.92 6.89 4.53
N GLY A 45 -12.28 5.70 4.05
CA GLY A 45 -13.28 5.51 3.00
C GLY A 45 -12.73 5.56 1.57
N GLU A 46 -11.46 5.90 1.39
CA GLU A 46 -10.81 5.92 0.07
C GLU A 46 -10.49 4.50 -0.41
N THR A 47 -10.72 4.27 -1.69
CA THR A 47 -10.46 2.98 -2.33
C THR A 47 -9.35 3.07 -3.38
N LEU A 48 -8.65 1.97 -3.63
CA LEU A 48 -7.59 1.95 -4.64
C LEU A 48 -8.11 2.29 -6.04
N TRP A 49 -9.38 2.00 -6.31
CA TRP A 49 -10.09 2.34 -7.54
C TRP A 49 -10.36 3.84 -7.69
N GLU A 50 -10.68 4.54 -6.60
CA GLU A 50 -10.83 5.99 -6.61
C GLU A 50 -9.49 6.68 -6.82
N ILE A 51 -8.44 6.19 -6.13
CA ILE A 51 -7.07 6.69 -6.32
C ILE A 51 -6.62 6.49 -7.76
N ALA A 52 -6.82 5.29 -8.32
CA ALA A 52 -6.46 4.97 -9.71
C ALA A 52 -7.15 5.90 -10.72
N ARG A 53 -8.46 6.15 -10.57
CA ARG A 53 -9.19 7.12 -11.42
C ARG A 53 -8.68 8.55 -11.27
N GLY A 54 -8.20 8.92 -10.09
CA GLY A 54 -7.63 10.24 -9.83
C GLY A 54 -6.26 10.45 -10.47
N ILE A 55 -5.49 9.37 -10.65
CA ILE A 55 -4.16 9.41 -11.27
C ILE A 55 -4.28 9.53 -12.79
N ASP A 56 -5.06 8.64 -13.41
CA ASP A 56 -5.27 8.62 -14.85
C ASP A 56 -6.75 8.30 -15.15
N PRO A 57 -7.57 9.32 -15.43
CA PRO A 57 -8.99 9.13 -15.72
C PRO A 57 -9.25 8.60 -17.13
N ASP A 58 -8.28 8.71 -18.06
CA ASP A 58 -8.43 8.30 -19.45
C ASP A 58 -7.97 6.85 -19.67
N ALA A 59 -7.12 6.32 -18.77
CA ALA A 59 -6.69 4.92 -18.77
C ALA A 59 -7.73 3.94 -18.19
N ASP A 60 -7.58 2.64 -18.52
CA ASP A 60 -8.38 1.61 -17.87
C ASP A 60 -8.03 1.53 -16.38
N THR A 61 -8.98 1.87 -15.53
CA THR A 61 -8.81 1.85 -14.08
C THR A 61 -8.32 0.50 -13.55
N ARG A 62 -8.71 -0.63 -14.16
CA ARG A 62 -8.22 -1.96 -13.73
C ARG A 62 -6.72 -2.10 -13.94
N GLU A 63 -6.22 -1.58 -15.05
CA GLU A 63 -4.81 -1.62 -15.37
C GLU A 63 -4.01 -0.76 -14.39
N VAL A 64 -4.47 0.47 -14.13
CA VAL A 64 -3.85 1.38 -13.17
C VAL A 64 -3.89 0.79 -11.75
N VAL A 65 -4.99 0.16 -11.34
CA VAL A 65 -5.07 -0.57 -10.06
C VAL A 65 -4.04 -1.70 -10.01
N GLY A 66 -3.93 -2.50 -11.08
CA GLY A 66 -2.93 -3.57 -11.17
C GLY A 66 -1.50 -3.04 -11.06
N GLN A 67 -1.20 -1.92 -11.72
CA GLN A 67 0.09 -1.24 -11.65
C GLN A 67 0.37 -0.70 -10.24
N LEU A 68 -0.62 -0.05 -9.60
CA LEU A 68 -0.49 0.43 -8.22
C LEU A 68 -0.31 -0.73 -7.23
N MET A 69 -1.03 -1.84 -7.41
CA MET A 69 -0.87 -3.04 -6.61
C MET A 69 0.54 -3.61 -6.78
N ALA A 70 1.05 -3.72 -8.00
CA ALA A 70 2.41 -4.17 -8.27
C ALA A 70 3.46 -3.23 -7.67
N LEU A 71 3.27 -1.91 -7.82
CA LEU A 71 4.16 -0.87 -7.30
C LEU A 71 4.23 -0.87 -5.77
N ASN A 72 3.11 -1.15 -5.11
CA ASN A 72 2.97 -1.14 -3.65
C ASN A 72 3.05 -2.53 -3.02
N GLY A 73 3.23 -3.59 -3.82
CA GLY A 73 3.23 -4.98 -3.34
C GLY A 73 1.91 -5.41 -2.69
N LEU A 74 0.77 -4.87 -3.14
CA LEU A 74 -0.53 -5.16 -2.55
C LEU A 74 -1.06 -6.50 -3.07
N PRO A 75 -1.44 -7.44 -2.17
CA PRO A 75 -2.03 -8.71 -2.58
C PRO A 75 -3.49 -8.56 -3.03
N THR A 76 -4.15 -7.48 -2.63
CA THR A 76 -5.55 -7.16 -2.95
C THR A 76 -5.71 -5.67 -3.15
N ALA A 77 -6.82 -5.24 -3.77
CA ALA A 77 -7.16 -3.83 -3.92
C ALA A 77 -7.74 -3.18 -2.64
N ALA A 78 -7.81 -3.93 -1.53
CA ALA A 78 -8.29 -3.40 -0.26
C ALA A 78 -7.23 -2.49 0.37
N LEU A 79 -7.67 -1.32 0.83
CA LEU A 79 -6.82 -0.35 1.50
C LEU A 79 -7.24 -0.16 2.96
N LEU A 80 -6.27 0.15 3.80
CA LEU A 80 -6.50 0.54 5.18
C LEU A 80 -6.38 2.06 5.32
N PRO A 81 -7.27 2.72 6.07
CA PRO A 81 -7.12 4.13 6.39
C PRO A 81 -5.75 4.39 7.06
N GLY A 82 -5.05 5.41 6.57
CA GLY A 82 -3.71 5.77 7.05
C GLY A 82 -2.56 4.98 6.40
N GLN A 83 -2.84 4.00 5.53
CA GLN A 83 -1.85 3.29 4.73
C GLN A 83 -1.10 4.27 3.82
N GLN A 84 0.21 4.05 3.64
CA GLN A 84 0.99 4.81 2.68
C GLN A 84 1.03 4.07 1.35
N LEU A 85 0.72 4.77 0.28
CA LEU A 85 0.82 4.29 -1.09
C LEU A 85 1.83 5.12 -1.84
N ARG A 86 2.69 4.47 -2.60
CA ARG A 86 3.50 5.05 -3.66
C ARG A 86 2.62 5.20 -4.88
N LEU A 87 2.45 6.42 -5.31
CA LEU A 87 1.79 6.76 -6.56
C LEU A 87 2.86 7.24 -7.55
N PRO A 88 2.71 6.96 -8.85
CA PRO A 88 3.61 7.46 -9.90
C PRO A 88 3.51 8.98 -10.10
#